data_AF-A0A836Z0M4-F1
#
_entry.id   AF-A0A836Z0M4-F1
#
_cell.length_a   1.000
_cell.length_b   1.000
_cell.length_c   1.000
_cell.angle_alpha   90.00
_cell.angle_beta   90.00
_cell.angle_gamma   90.00
#
_symmetry.space_group_name_H-M   'P 1'
#
loop_
_entity.id
_entity.type
_entity.pdbx_description
1 polymer ?
#
loop_
_entity_poly.entity_id
_entity_poly.type
_entity_poly.pdbx_seq_one_letter_code
_entity_poly.pdbx_strand_id
1 'polypeptide(L)'
;MEVTLGELFSKELKNFPQSDRLLINKFIWHIQNFGFTNLEGRNKSSDNVHKNDPHFAQKVKYARENHLWHYHIGILAFDLSKPFGDRTSEYVLHYQRFSDRIKIVDYSAHPPFNLPTASYLR
;
A
#
# COMPACT_ATOMS: atom_id res chain seq x y z
N MET A 1 8.61 2.74 -14.07
CA MET A 1 7.72 3.67 -13.32
C MET A 1 8.53 4.25 -12.17
N GLU A 2 8.44 5.55 -11.90
CA GLU A 2 9.19 6.15 -10.79
C GLU A 2 8.54 5.74 -9.45
N VAL A 3 9.37 5.46 -8.44
CA VAL A 3 8.95 5.16 -7.06
C VAL A 3 9.70 6.06 -6.11
N THR A 4 8.98 6.90 -5.38
CA THR A 4 9.52 7.75 -4.31
C THR A 4 8.94 7.35 -2.96
N LEU A 5 9.58 7.82 -1.88
CA LEU A 5 9.15 7.60 -0.51
C LEU A 5 8.71 8.93 0.11
N GLY A 6 7.59 8.94 0.83
CA GLY A 6 7.19 10.05 1.68
C GLY A 6 8.23 10.30 2.78
N GLU A 7 8.31 11.54 3.27
CA GLU A 7 9.39 11.95 4.16
C GLU A 7 9.37 11.16 5.49
N LEU A 8 8.18 11.06 6.09
CA LEU A 8 7.98 10.32 7.35
C LEU A 8 8.23 8.82 7.16
N PHE A 9 7.68 8.24 6.09
CA PHE A 9 7.89 6.84 5.76
C PHE A 9 9.38 6.51 5.56
N SER A 10 10.12 7.34 4.83
CA SER A 10 11.55 7.17 4.60
C SER A 10 12.36 7.21 5.89
N LYS A 11 11.96 8.06 6.85
CA LYS A 11 12.56 8.13 8.18
C LYS A 11 12.30 6.86 8.99
N GLU A 12 11.06 6.37 8.98
CA GLU A 12 10.63 5.21 9.77
C GLU A 12 11.13 3.88 9.18
N LEU A 13 11.16 3.76 7.84
CA LEU A 13 11.61 2.58 7.12
C LEU A 13 13.01 2.12 7.55
N LYS A 14 13.87 3.06 7.97
CA LYS A 14 15.22 2.75 8.48
C LYS A 14 15.20 1.86 9.73
N ASN A 15 14.13 1.96 10.52
CA ASN A 15 13.94 1.28 11.79
C ASN A 15 13.09 0.01 11.68
N PHE A 16 12.52 -0.29 10.51
CA PHE A 16 11.69 -1.48 10.32
C PHE A 16 12.53 -2.77 10.41
N PRO A 17 11.89 -3.90 10.79
CA PRO A 17 12.54 -5.21 10.71
C PRO A 17 13.18 -5.45 9.35
N GLN A 18 14.33 -6.13 9.33
CA GLN A 18 15.04 -6.41 8.07
C GLN A 18 14.17 -7.19 7.08
N SER A 19 13.37 -8.16 7.57
CA SER A 19 12.41 -8.92 6.77
C SER A 19 11.44 -8.01 6.02
N ASP A 20 10.90 -7.01 6.70
CA ASP A 20 9.88 -6.12 6.17
C ASP A 20 10.50 -5.19 5.14
N ARG A 21 11.69 -4.63 5.44
CA ARG A 21 12.46 -3.81 4.51
C ARG A 21 12.79 -4.56 3.21
N LEU A 22 13.10 -5.86 3.28
CA LEU A 22 13.35 -6.68 2.09
C LEU A 22 12.11 -6.82 1.22
N LEU A 23 10.94 -7.02 1.81
CA LEU A 23 9.67 -7.11 1.07
C LEU A 23 9.28 -5.77 0.45
N ILE A 24 9.47 -4.67 1.19
CA ILE A 24 9.27 -3.29 0.69
C ILE A 24 10.21 -3.00 -0.48
N ASN A 25 11.50 -3.33 -0.37
CA ASN A 25 12.46 -3.16 -1.45
C ASN A 25 12.13 -4.04 -2.66
N LYS A 26 11.65 -5.27 -2.46
CA LYS A 26 11.18 -6.13 -3.54
C LYS A 26 9.99 -5.51 -4.27
N PHE A 27 9.04 -4.94 -3.55
CA PHE A 27 7.92 -4.21 -4.16
C PHE A 27 8.41 -2.98 -4.96
N ILE A 28 9.28 -2.14 -4.38
CA ILE A 28 9.85 -0.97 -5.07
C ILE A 28 10.54 -1.39 -6.37
N TRP A 29 11.44 -2.38 -6.29
CA TRP A 29 12.15 -2.90 -7.46
C TRP A 29 11.18 -3.44 -8.52
N HIS A 30 10.14 -4.17 -8.10
CA HIS A 30 9.14 -4.70 -9.01
C HIS A 30 8.39 -3.59 -9.75
N ILE A 31 7.89 -2.57 -9.04
CA ILE A 31 7.19 -1.45 -9.68
C ILE A 31 8.11 -0.70 -10.65
N GLN A 32 9.38 -0.50 -10.30
CA GLN A 32 10.34 0.19 -11.14
C GLN A 32 10.55 -0.54 -12.49
N ASN A 33 10.65 -1.87 -12.46
CA ASN A 33 10.98 -2.69 -13.63
C ASN A 33 9.76 -3.19 -14.43
N PHE A 34 8.65 -3.50 -13.75
CA PHE A 34 7.48 -4.17 -14.34
C PHE A 34 6.17 -3.38 -14.18
N GLY A 35 6.21 -2.23 -13.51
CA GLY A 35 5.00 -1.51 -13.11
C GLY A 35 4.09 -2.39 -12.25
N PHE A 36 2.79 -2.30 -12.45
CA PHE A 36 1.80 -3.08 -11.69
C PHE A 36 1.50 -4.47 -12.27
N THR A 37 2.23 -4.89 -13.31
CA THR A 37 2.00 -6.20 -13.93
C THR A 37 2.50 -7.31 -13.00
N ASN A 38 1.79 -8.44 -12.96
CA ASN A 38 2.23 -9.65 -12.26
C ASN A 38 2.60 -9.46 -10.76
N LEU A 39 1.87 -8.59 -10.07
CA LEU A 39 1.95 -8.49 -8.61
C LEU A 39 1.28 -9.70 -7.96
N GLU A 40 1.84 -10.21 -6.87
CA GLU A 40 1.29 -11.39 -6.18
C GLU A 40 0.09 -11.02 -5.29
N GLY A 41 0.23 -9.94 -4.53
CA GLY A 41 -0.80 -9.46 -3.62
C GLY A 41 -1.89 -8.68 -4.33
N ARG A 42 -3.05 -8.58 -3.68
CA ARG A 42 -4.12 -7.69 -4.12
C ARG A 42 -3.64 -6.24 -4.08
N ASN A 43 -3.81 -5.56 -5.21
CA ASN A 43 -3.55 -4.13 -5.36
C ASN A 43 -4.84 -3.40 -5.73
N LYS A 44 -5.28 -2.44 -4.92
CA LYS A 44 -6.56 -1.75 -5.15
C LYS A 44 -6.53 -0.29 -4.71
N SER A 45 -7.43 0.51 -5.30
CA SER A 45 -7.66 1.85 -4.80
C SER A 45 -8.22 1.79 -3.38
N SER A 46 -7.74 2.71 -2.56
CA SER A 46 -8.17 2.85 -1.17
C SER A 46 -9.56 3.48 -1.04
N ASP A 47 -10.17 3.92 -2.14
CA ASP A 47 -11.57 4.36 -2.19
C ASP A 47 -12.58 3.21 -2.25
N ASN A 48 -12.12 1.98 -2.50
CA ASN A 48 -12.95 0.78 -2.48
C ASN A 48 -13.14 0.29 -1.03
N VAL A 49 -13.83 1.11 -0.25
CA VAL A 49 -14.22 0.90 1.16
C VAL A 49 -15.52 0.10 1.21
N HIS A 50 -15.69 -0.74 2.24
CA HIS A 50 -16.95 -1.47 2.41
C HIS A 50 -18.12 -0.51 2.67
N LYS A 51 -19.26 -0.70 2.00
CA LYS A 51 -20.41 0.23 2.06
C LYS A 51 -20.99 0.43 3.48
N ASN A 52 -20.80 -0.55 4.36
CA ASN A 52 -21.25 -0.50 5.75
C ASN A 52 -20.19 0.08 6.71
N ASP A 53 -19.05 0.56 6.22
CA ASP A 53 -18.09 1.27 7.07
C ASP A 53 -18.72 2.58 7.57
N PRO A 54 -18.74 2.85 8.89
CA PRO A 54 -19.38 4.04 9.45
C PRO A 54 -18.76 5.35 8.95
N HIS A 55 -17.53 5.30 8.43
CA HIS A 55 -16.80 6.43 7.86
C HIS A 55 -16.67 6.34 6.32
N PHE A 56 -17.51 5.53 5.65
CA PHE A 56 -17.42 5.27 4.21
C PHE A 56 -17.21 6.53 3.36
N ALA A 57 -18.11 7.53 3.50
CA ALA A 57 -18.04 8.76 2.70
C ALA A 57 -16.75 9.55 2.93
N GLN A 58 -16.30 9.65 4.19
CA GLN A 58 -15.06 10.36 4.54
C GLN A 58 -13.83 9.63 4.00
N LYS A 59 -13.75 8.30 4.17
CA LYS A 59 -12.64 7.49 3.68
C LYS A 59 -12.54 7.51 2.15
N VAL A 60 -13.67 7.35 1.45
CA VAL A 60 -13.74 7.43 -0.01
C VAL A 60 -13.26 8.79 -0.52
N LYS A 61 -13.76 9.87 0.08
CA LYS A 61 -13.35 11.24 -0.28
C LYS A 61 -11.84 11.43 -0.07
N TYR A 62 -11.34 11.09 1.11
CA TYR A 62 -9.92 11.22 1.45
C TYR A 62 -9.02 10.40 0.52
N ALA A 63 -9.40 9.17 0.20
CA ALA A 63 -8.64 8.31 -0.69
C ALA A 63 -8.56 8.87 -2.12
N ARG A 64 -9.65 9.43 -2.64
CA ARG A 64 -9.68 10.04 -3.98
C ARG A 64 -8.86 11.31 -4.06
N GLU A 65 -9.05 12.23 -3.10
CA GLU A 65 -8.35 13.52 -3.05
C GLU A 65 -6.83 13.34 -2.94
N ASN A 66 -6.38 12.24 -2.32
CA ASN A 66 -4.96 11.96 -2.11
C ASN A 66 -4.41 10.84 -3.02
N HIS A 67 -5.18 10.39 -4.02
CA HIS A 67 -4.79 9.34 -4.96
C HIS A 67 -4.32 8.03 -4.30
N LEU A 68 -4.94 7.65 -3.18
CA LEU A 68 -4.48 6.55 -2.35
C LEU A 68 -4.85 5.18 -2.92
N TRP A 69 -3.85 4.30 -2.88
CA TRP A 69 -3.92 2.89 -3.18
C TRP A 69 -3.27 2.10 -2.05
N HIS A 70 -3.57 0.82 -1.99
CA HIS A 70 -2.88 -0.10 -1.10
C HIS A 70 -2.60 -1.45 -1.75
N TYR A 71 -1.50 -2.05 -1.31
CA TYR A 71 -1.02 -3.34 -1.77
C TYR A 71 -0.68 -4.25 -0.59
N HIS A 72 -1.22 -5.46 -0.58
CA HIS A 72 -0.83 -6.49 0.38
C HIS A 72 0.58 -7.01 0.06
N ILE A 73 1.51 -6.87 1.00
CA ILE A 73 2.95 -7.02 0.72
C ILE A 73 3.56 -8.38 1.12
N GLY A 74 2.78 -9.27 1.74
CA GLY A 74 3.24 -10.60 2.14
C GLY A 74 3.90 -10.66 3.52
N ILE A 75 3.87 -9.57 4.30
CA ILE A 75 4.28 -9.59 5.71
C ILE A 75 3.18 -10.30 6.51
N LEU A 76 3.59 -11.23 7.38
CA LEU A 76 2.75 -12.26 7.99
C LEU A 76 2.04 -13.16 6.95
N ALA A 77 2.75 -13.44 5.86
CA ALA A 77 2.42 -14.36 4.78
C ALA A 77 1.16 -14.01 3.97
N PHE A 78 1.16 -14.47 2.72
CA PHE A 78 -0.02 -14.43 1.87
C PHE A 78 -0.99 -15.57 2.20
N ASP A 79 -2.28 -15.27 2.17
CA ASP A 79 -3.33 -16.27 2.06
C ASP A 79 -3.28 -16.92 0.66
N LEU A 80 -2.71 -18.12 0.62
CA LEU A 80 -2.54 -18.90 -0.61
C LEU A 80 -3.83 -19.56 -1.10
N SER A 81 -4.93 -19.49 -0.34
CA SER A 81 -6.25 -19.93 -0.82
C SER A 81 -6.80 -19.03 -1.94
N LYS A 82 -6.24 -17.82 -2.08
CA LYS A 82 -6.57 -16.87 -3.14
C LYS A 82 -5.64 -17.03 -4.35
N PRO A 83 -6.16 -16.79 -5.57
CA PRO A 83 -5.34 -16.83 -6.77
C PRO A 83 -4.24 -15.77 -6.73
N PHE A 84 -3.14 -16.04 -7.42
CA PHE A 84 -2.06 -15.06 -7.62
C PHE A 84 -2.62 -13.77 -8.22
N GLY A 85 -2.20 -12.62 -7.71
CA GLY A 85 -2.75 -11.29 -8.06
C GLY A 85 -3.88 -10.81 -7.16
N ASP A 86 -4.43 -11.70 -6.33
CA ASP A 86 -5.53 -11.38 -5.40
C ASP A 86 -5.27 -11.83 -3.96
N ARG A 87 -4.04 -12.26 -3.67
CA ARG A 87 -3.65 -12.73 -2.33
C ARG A 87 -3.61 -11.59 -1.34
N THR A 88 -4.07 -11.86 -0.12
CA THR A 88 -4.03 -10.90 0.98
C THR A 88 -3.04 -11.35 2.03
N SER A 89 -2.36 -10.40 2.66
CA SER A 89 -1.51 -10.59 3.85
C SER A 89 -1.92 -9.59 4.92
N GLU A 90 -1.47 -9.76 6.17
CA GLU A 90 -1.88 -8.87 7.26
C GLU A 90 -1.48 -7.42 7.02
N TYR A 91 -0.29 -7.16 6.47
CA TYR A 91 0.12 -5.78 6.24
C TYR A 91 -0.01 -5.34 4.78
N VAL A 92 -0.24 -4.03 4.63
CA VAL A 92 -0.32 -3.34 3.35
C VAL A 92 0.68 -2.18 3.28
N LEU A 93 1.19 -1.89 2.08
CA LEU A 93 1.76 -0.58 1.77
C LEU A 93 0.65 0.36 1.31
N HIS A 94 0.63 1.57 1.85
CA HIS A 94 -0.16 2.67 1.33
C HIS A 94 0.71 3.54 0.44
N TYR A 95 0.20 3.91 -0.72
CA TYR A 95 0.92 4.75 -1.66
C TYR A 95 -0.02 5.65 -2.45
N GLN A 96 0.49 6.80 -2.87
CA GLN A 96 -0.18 7.68 -3.83
C GLN A 96 0.19 7.23 -5.24
N ARG A 97 -0.80 7.11 -6.12
CA ARG A 97 -0.61 6.67 -7.50
C ARG A 97 -0.93 7.79 -8.49
N PHE A 98 0.06 8.19 -9.27
CA PHE A 98 -0.06 9.15 -10.37
C PHE A 98 0.10 8.42 -11.72
N SER A 99 0.05 9.14 -12.83
CA SER A 99 0.13 8.56 -14.18
C SER A 99 1.46 7.85 -14.46
N ASP A 100 2.57 8.40 -13.94
CA ASP A 100 3.95 8.04 -14.27
C ASP A 100 4.78 7.58 -13.05
N ARG A 101 4.27 7.82 -11.84
CA ARG A 101 4.97 7.56 -10.58
C ARG A 101 4.06 7.08 -9.46
N ILE A 102 4.67 6.48 -8.45
CA ILE A 102 4.06 6.29 -7.14
C ILE A 102 4.91 6.93 -6.03
N LYS A 103 4.25 7.35 -4.95
CA LYS A 103 4.90 7.74 -3.68
C LYS A 103 4.42 6.81 -2.58
N ILE A 104 5.29 5.97 -2.03
CA ILE A 104 4.96 5.13 -0.87
C ILE A 104 4.92 6.02 0.37
N VAL A 105 3.78 6.06 1.04
CA VAL A 105 3.52 7.02 2.13
C VAL A 105 3.41 6.37 3.49
N ASP A 106 3.03 5.10 3.59
CA ASP A 106 2.85 4.42 4.88
C ASP A 106 2.84 2.88 4.70
N TYR A 107 2.97 2.15 5.80
CA TYR A 107 2.70 0.72 5.87
C TYR A 107 2.08 0.37 7.23
N SER A 108 0.99 -0.39 7.21
CA SER A 108 0.24 -0.72 8.43
C SER A 108 -0.54 -2.03 8.27
N ALA A 109 -0.95 -2.60 9.41
CA ALA A 109 -1.77 -3.81 9.46
C ALA A 109 -3.20 -3.54 8.97
N HIS A 110 -3.79 -4.55 8.32
CA HIS A 110 -5.16 -4.60 7.82
C HIS A 110 -5.67 -6.06 7.91
N PRO A 111 -6.76 -6.35 8.64
CA PRO A 111 -7.76 -5.43 9.24
C PRO A 111 -7.45 -4.90 10.66
N PRO A 112 -8.07 -3.76 11.07
CA PRO A 112 -8.99 -2.90 10.32
C PRO A 112 -8.29 -2.09 9.21
N PHE A 113 -9.02 -1.68 8.17
CA PHE A 113 -8.46 -0.81 7.13
C PHE A 113 -8.47 0.66 7.58
N ASN A 114 -7.29 1.18 7.90
CA ASN A 114 -7.05 2.58 8.22
C ASN A 114 -6.27 3.24 7.09
N LEU A 115 -6.70 4.45 6.71
CA LEU A 115 -5.97 5.28 5.75
C LEU A 115 -4.81 5.97 6.47
N PRO A 116 -3.68 6.23 5.79
CA PRO A 116 -2.60 7.01 6.34
C PRO A 116 -3.11 8.40 6.75
N THR A 117 -2.55 8.95 7.82
CA THR A 117 -2.87 10.31 8.24
C THR A 117 -2.19 11.34 7.35
N ALA A 118 -2.64 12.60 7.38
CA ALA A 118 -2.09 13.66 6.55
C ALA A 118 -0.59 13.92 6.75
N SER A 119 -0.02 13.57 7.92
CA SER A 119 1.43 13.69 8.16
C SER A 119 2.26 12.73 7.31
N TYR A 120 1.72 11.56 6.98
CA TYR A 120 2.38 10.57 6.12
C TYR A 120 2.33 10.95 4.63
N LEU A 121 1.43 11.85 4.23
CA LEU A 121 1.27 12.25 2.82
C LEU A 121 2.28 13.30 2.34
N ARG A 122 3.10 13.86 3.24
CA ARG A 122 4.11 14.88 2.93
C ARG A 122 5.27 14.25 2.15
#